data_AF-A0A7V5EXT4-F1
#
_entry.id   AF-A0A7V5EXT4-F1
#
_cell.length_a   1.000
_cell.length_b   1.000
_cell.length_c   1.000
_cell.angle_alpha   90.00
_cell.angle_beta   90.00
_cell.angle_gamma   90.00
#
_symmetry.space_group_name_H-M   'P 1'
#
loop_
_entity.id
_entity.type
_entity.pdbx_description
1 polymer ?
#
loop_
_entity_poly.entity_id
_entity_poly.type
_entity_poly.pdbx_seq_one_letter_code
_entity_poly.pdbx_strand_id
1 'polypeptide(L)' 'MAEHQVMKGRRLSGSARAPKTYATNRRCAHPGCETTLSRYNRREYCYTHAPTKYPRLRGRVVSDD' A
#
# COMPACT_ATOMS: atom_id res chain seq x y z
N MET A 1 44.17 -26.13 -17.24
CA MET A 1 42.74 -26.05 -16.87
C MET A 1 42.39 -24.57 -16.90
N ALA A 2 41.71 -24.10 -17.95
CA ALA A 2 41.54 -22.67 -18.22
C ALA A 2 40.55 -22.05 -17.24
N GLU A 3 40.90 -20.91 -16.67
CA GLU A 3 40.08 -20.16 -15.73
C GLU A 3 39.07 -19.30 -16.50
N HIS A 4 37.78 -19.53 -16.27
CA HIS A 4 36.70 -18.80 -16.95
C HIS A 4 36.42 -17.50 -16.20
N GLN A 5 36.87 -16.37 -16.74
CA GLN A 5 36.56 -15.05 -16.19
C GLN A 5 35.10 -14.69 -16.46
N VAL A 6 34.26 -14.78 -15.42
CA VAL A 6 32.84 -14.44 -15.49
C VAL A 6 32.58 -13.03 -14.97
N MET A 7 31.94 -12.20 -15.79
CA MET A 7 31.40 -10.90 -15.37
C MET A 7 30.34 -11.10 -14.27
N LYS A 8 30.59 -10.59 -13.07
CA LYS A 8 29.63 -10.61 -11.96
C LYS A 8 28.94 -9.24 -11.84
N GLY A 9 27.61 -9.23 -11.91
CA GLY A 9 26.81 -8.02 -11.67
C GLY A 9 26.92 -7.54 -10.22
N ARG A 10 26.86 -6.21 -10.03
CA ARG A 10 26.86 -5.60 -8.70
C ARG A 10 25.54 -5.89 -7.99
N ARG A 11 25.59 -6.61 -6.86
CA ARG A 11 24.41 -6.80 -6.01
C ARG A 11 24.01 -5.44 -5.43
N LEU A 12 22.75 -5.06 -5.60
CA LEU A 12 22.19 -3.88 -4.93
C LEU A 12 22.16 -4.16 -3.42
N SER A 13 23.25 -3.83 -2.72
CA SER A 13 23.32 -3.91 -1.25
C SER A 13 22.79 -2.61 -0.67
N GLY A 14 21.50 -2.60 -0.38
CA GLY A 14 20.83 -1.48 0.25
C GLY A 14 19.50 -1.97 0.80
N SER A 15 19.40 -2.05 2.12
CA SER A 15 18.13 -2.30 2.79
C SER A 15 17.23 -1.10 2.51
N ALA A 16 16.38 -1.19 1.49
CA ALA A 16 15.21 -0.35 1.42
C ALA A 16 14.44 -0.57 2.72
N ARG A 17 14.18 0.51 3.47
CA ARG A 17 13.44 0.46 4.73
C ARG A 17 12.19 -0.38 4.53
N ALA A 18 11.99 -1.39 5.38
CA ALA A 18 10.83 -2.26 5.29
C ALA A 18 9.53 -1.42 5.28
N PRO A 19 8.53 -1.81 4.47
CA PRO A 19 7.27 -1.09 4.40
C PRO A 19 6.61 -1.05 5.79
N LYS A 20 5.97 0.08 6.11
CA LYS A 20 5.27 0.25 7.38
C LYS A 20 4.16 -0.79 7.50
N THR A 21 4.19 -1.59 8.56
CA THR A 21 3.15 -2.56 8.88
C THR A 21 2.31 -2.08 10.07
N TYR A 22 1.06 -2.49 10.08
CA TYR A 22 0.08 -2.29 11.15
C TYR A 22 -0.21 -3.63 11.83
N ALA A 23 -0.88 -3.58 12.99
CA ALA A 23 -1.20 -4.75 13.79
C ALA A 23 -1.86 -5.87 12.96
N THR A 24 -1.49 -7.12 13.28
CA THR A 24 -2.06 -8.33 12.68
C THR A 24 -3.45 -8.61 13.24
N ASN A 25 -4.33 -9.23 12.44
CA ASN A 25 -5.70 -9.62 12.82
C ASN A 25 -6.71 -8.49 13.10
N ARG A 26 -6.55 -7.33 12.47
CA ARG A 26 -7.60 -6.28 12.53
C ARG A 26 -8.77 -6.68 11.65
N ARG A 27 -10.00 -6.52 12.15
CA ARG A 27 -11.24 -6.69 11.38
C ARG A 27 -11.77 -5.31 10.97
N CYS A 28 -12.58 -5.29 9.91
CA CYS A 28 -13.30 -4.09 9.52
C CYS A 28 -14.21 -3.61 10.66
N ALA A 29 -14.19 -2.31 10.96
CA ALA A 29 -15.02 -1.70 12.00
C ALA A 29 -16.51 -1.59 11.64
N HIS A 30 -16.91 -1.94 10.42
CA HIS A 30 -18.31 -1.92 10.00
C HIS A 30 -19.09 -3.05 10.69
N PRO A 31 -20.27 -2.77 11.28
CA PRO A 31 -21.08 -3.79 11.92
C PRO A 31 -21.42 -4.92 10.95
N GLY A 32 -21.23 -6.17 11.38
CA GLY A 32 -21.47 -7.36 10.55
C GLY A 32 -20.42 -7.62 9.46
N CYS A 33 -19.35 -6.83 9.37
CA CYS A 33 -18.28 -7.08 8.41
C CYS A 33 -17.17 -7.94 9.03
N GLU A 34 -17.04 -9.18 8.54
CA GLU A 34 -16.04 -10.12 9.04
C GLU A 34 -14.67 -10.01 8.35
N THR A 35 -14.52 -9.06 7.42
CA THR A 35 -13.31 -8.93 6.59
C THR A 35 -12.08 -8.59 7.41
N THR A 36 -11.05 -9.44 7.30
CA THR A 36 -9.72 -9.21 7.88
C THR A 36 -8.94 -8.18 7.07
N LEU A 37 -8.44 -7.15 7.75
CA LEU A 37 -7.63 -6.09 7.16
C LEU A 37 -6.19 -6.57 6.96
N SER A 38 -5.64 -6.29 5.77
CA SER A 38 -4.23 -6.51 5.49
C SER A 38 -3.34 -5.71 6.43
N ARG A 39 -2.16 -6.26 6.77
CA ARG A 39 -1.12 -5.61 7.59
C ARG A 39 -0.65 -4.27 7.04
N TYR A 40 -0.88 -3.98 5.76
CA TYR A 40 -0.50 -2.71 5.13
C TYR A 40 -1.65 -1.69 5.10
N ASN A 41 -2.90 -2.12 5.31
CA ASN A 41 -4.01 -1.20 5.39
C ASN A 41 -3.89 -0.43 6.70
N ARG A 42 -3.83 0.90 6.65
CA ARG A 42 -3.85 1.77 7.84
C ARG A 42 -5.27 2.02 8.36
N ARG A 43 -6.27 1.94 7.48
CA ARG A 43 -7.66 2.31 7.79
C ARG A 43 -8.28 1.28 8.73
N GLU A 44 -9.39 1.66 9.34
CA GLU A 44 -10.21 0.78 10.20
C GLU A 44 -11.29 0.03 9.40
N TYR A 45 -11.48 0.42 8.14
CA TYR A 45 -12.46 -0.15 7.23
C TYR A 45 -11.79 -0.96 6.12
N CYS A 46 -12.49 -1.98 5.63
CA CYS A 46 -12.09 -2.74 4.44
C CYS A 46 -12.20 -1.89 3.17
N TYR A 47 -11.75 -2.41 2.04
CA TYR A 47 -11.83 -1.68 0.76
C TYR A 47 -13.28 -1.28 0.40
N THR A 48 -14.25 -2.15 0.69
CA THR A 48 -15.68 -1.91 0.41
C THR A 48 -16.29 -0.82 1.30
N HIS A 49 -15.92 -0.77 2.58
CA HIS A 49 -16.44 0.21 3.55
C HIS A 49 -15.55 1.45 3.70
N ALA A 50 -14.49 1.54 2.91
CA ALA A 50 -13.61 2.69 2.94
C ALA A 50 -14.35 3.91 2.40
N PRO A 51 -14.32 5.07 3.08
CA PRO A 51 -14.94 6.28 2.56
C PRO A 51 -14.25 6.69 1.25
N THR A 52 -15.07 6.97 0.23
CA THR A 52 -14.62 7.52 -1.05
C THR A 52 -14.04 8.91 -0.81
N LYS A 53 -12.71 9.02 -0.90
CA LYS A 53 -12.03 10.31 -0.87
C LYS A 53 -11.77 10.75 -2.30
N TYR A 54 -12.52 11.75 -2.75
CA TYR A 54 -12.21 12.43 -3.99
C TYR A 54 -10.91 13.23 -3.81
N PRO A 55 -9.90 13.07 -4.70
CA PRO A 55 -8.74 13.92 -4.66
C PRO A 55 -9.16 15.37 -4.87
N ARG A 56 -8.43 16.31 -4.27
CA ARG A 56 -8.61 17.73 -4.55
C ARG A 56 -8.20 17.96 -6.01
N LEU A 57 -9.18 18.08 -6.89
CA LEU A 57 -8.96 18.49 -8.27
C LEU A 57 -8.31 19.88 -8.24
N ARG A 58 -7.23 20.09 -8.98
CA ARG A 58 -6.71 21.45 -9.19
C ARG A 58 -7.63 22.15 -10.17
N GLY A 59 -8.59 22.91 -9.65
CA GLY A 59 -9.58 23.67 -10.43
C GLY A 59 -10.70 24.20 -9.54
N ARG A 60 -11.33 25.31 -9.94
CA ARG A 60 -12.55 25.81 -9.31
C ARG A 60 -13.73 25.06 -9.91
N VAL A 61 -14.60 24.48 -9.08
CA VAL A 61 -15.92 23.99 -9.54
C VAL A 61 -16.73 25.24 -9.87
N VAL A 62 -16.90 25.52 -11.17
CA VAL A 62 -17.86 26.51 -11.66
C VAL A 62 -19.19 25.79 -11.84
N SER A 63 -20.23 26.32 -11.20
CA SER A 63 -21.61 25.93 -11.49
C SER A 63 -22.00 26.51 -12.84
N ASP A 64 -22.68 25.73 -13.66
CA ASP A 64 -23.33 26.21 -14.90
C ASP A 64 -24.65 26.88 -14.48
N ASP A 65 -24.74 28.20 -14.63
CA ASP A 65 -26.00 28.97 -14.63
C ASP A 65 -26.35 29.32 -16.08
#